data_AF-A0A9D4UKI8-F1
#
_entry.id   AF-A0A9D4UKI8-F1
#
_cell.length_a   1.000
_cell.length_b   1.000
_cell.length_c   1.000
_cell.angle_alpha   90.00
_cell.angle_beta   90.00
_cell.angle_gamma   90.00
#
_symmetry.space_group_name_H-M   'P 1'
#
loop_
_entity.id
_entity.type
_entity.pdbx_description
1 polymer ?
#
loop_
_entity_poly.entity_id
_entity_poly.type
_entity_poly.pdbx_seq_one_letter_code
_entity_poly.pdbx_strand_id
1 'polypeptide(L)'
;MVMMKATVRTLCEGFFASSQDAFCEMLGNTYNQTLKKKKDLPSLKSRRTSVREAVYTALYLPCYTWICPTHLARSGQPRILFPNQMYLPNEAPMALLQLCEDDLLAVGGDGKGKRVHGERIYDYDVYNELRNPEENQDLTRPILGGSGMYPYPRRCKTGRKCIKTDIELEEPELAFDKVYVPRDERFSDLKINLFMNAGVRSFCTYFLVCAKVRLLYRDQSFARIEQIHRLFVDNNFHLNGSKNPSRSISKFPKPGVLEGNRDVWITDKEFGRQCLAGKDLVAIQRLQDFPPSSKLDSHIYGESISSITAHDLTPSLQGVSIEEAMHRNLLYTLAIRQ
;
A
#
# COMPACT_ATOMS: atom_id res chain seq x y z
N MET A 1 -5.50 -9.60 23.42
CA MET A 1 -6.60 -8.66 23.12
C MET A 1 -7.49 -9.29 22.06
N VAL A 2 -8.72 -9.68 22.38
CA VAL A 2 -9.61 -10.31 21.40
C VAL A 2 -10.34 -9.21 20.64
N MET A 3 -9.93 -8.99 19.39
CA MET A 3 -10.57 -8.04 18.46
C MET A 3 -11.40 -8.86 17.47
N MET A 4 -12.70 -8.60 17.39
CA MET A 4 -13.58 -9.31 16.45
C MET A 4 -13.82 -8.47 15.19
N LYS A 5 -13.64 -9.09 14.03
CA LYS A 5 -14.20 -8.57 12.78
C LYS A 5 -15.70 -8.91 12.75
N ALA A 6 -16.53 -7.97 13.17
CA ALA A 6 -17.97 -8.17 13.19
C ALA A 6 -18.53 -8.11 11.76
N THR A 7 -19.29 -9.13 11.34
CA THR A 7 -20.21 -9.03 10.20
C THR A 7 -21.62 -9.11 10.79
N VAL A 8 -22.25 -7.96 11.00
CA VAL A 8 -23.53 -7.89 11.68
C VAL A 8 -24.66 -8.06 10.66
N ARG A 9 -25.36 -9.21 10.72
CA ARG A 9 -26.70 -9.36 10.17
C ARG A 9 -27.68 -9.36 11.34
N THR A 10 -28.39 -8.25 11.54
CA THR A 10 -29.47 -8.17 12.52
C THR A 10 -30.80 -8.36 11.79
N LEU A 11 -31.65 -9.26 12.28
CA LEU A 11 -33.07 -9.27 11.98
C LEU A 11 -33.75 -8.43 13.07
N CYS A 12 -34.35 -7.30 12.70
CA CYS A 12 -35.06 -6.43 13.62
C CYS A 12 -36.57 -6.68 13.53
N GLU A 13 -37.20 -6.89 14.69
CA GLU A 13 -38.67 -6.89 14.81
C GLU A 13 -39.19 -5.46 15.01
N GLY A 14 -40.32 -5.13 14.37
CA GLY A 14 -41.09 -3.90 14.62
C GLY A 14 -40.55 -2.64 13.97
N PHE A 15 -41.16 -2.20 12.86
CA PHE A 15 -40.86 -0.91 12.23
C PHE A 15 -42.14 -0.04 12.17
N PHE A 16 -42.08 1.10 12.89
CA PHE A 16 -42.81 2.36 12.75
C PHE A 16 -44.30 2.36 12.36
N ALA A 17 -45.12 2.91 13.26
CA ALA A 17 -46.37 3.56 12.90
C ALA A 17 -46.07 4.97 12.34
N SER A 18 -46.40 5.18 11.06
CA SER A 18 -46.68 6.44 10.35
C SER A 18 -46.44 7.84 11.01
N SER A 19 -45.38 8.56 10.60
CA SER A 19 -45.16 10.04 10.57
C SER A 19 -45.82 10.93 11.66
N GLN A 20 -45.16 11.75 12.49
CA GLN A 20 -43.83 12.41 12.58
C GLN A 20 -42.56 11.70 13.13
N ASP A 21 -42.66 10.69 13.99
CA ASP A 21 -42.80 9.30 13.57
C ASP A 21 -42.18 8.98 12.18
N ALA A 22 -41.01 9.57 11.91
CA ALA A 22 -40.02 9.10 10.94
C ALA A 22 -38.64 8.91 11.58
N PHE A 23 -38.33 9.59 12.71
CA PHE A 23 -37.03 9.38 13.40
C PHE A 23 -36.98 9.74 14.89
N CYS A 24 -37.75 10.73 15.39
CA CYS A 24 -37.60 11.17 16.80
C CYS A 24 -38.28 10.26 17.83
N GLU A 25 -39.34 9.53 17.47
CA GLU A 25 -39.92 8.51 18.35
C GLU A 25 -39.04 7.25 18.46
N MET A 26 -38.07 7.07 17.53
CA MET A 26 -37.15 5.92 17.50
C MET A 26 -36.19 5.87 18.69
N LEU A 27 -35.72 7.04 19.16
CA LEU A 27 -34.74 7.16 20.25
C LEU A 27 -35.08 8.32 21.22
N GLY A 28 -36.36 8.68 21.29
CA GLY A 28 -36.91 9.74 22.13
C GLY A 28 -37.16 9.35 23.60
N ASN A 29 -36.82 8.13 24.02
CA ASN A 29 -36.61 7.76 25.42
C ASN A 29 -35.93 6.39 25.53
N THR A 30 -35.12 6.22 26.59
CA THR A 30 -34.57 4.96 27.11
C THR A 30 -33.56 4.15 26.27
N TYR A 31 -32.37 4.03 26.89
CA TYR A 31 -31.37 2.94 26.79
C TYR A 31 -30.41 2.85 25.59
N ASN A 32 -29.21 3.39 25.86
CA ASN A 32 -27.92 2.77 25.52
C ASN A 32 -27.99 1.23 25.46
N GLN A 33 -27.71 0.62 24.29
CA GLN A 33 -27.32 -0.79 24.23
C GLN A 33 -25.86 -0.97 24.68
N THR A 34 -25.63 -0.78 25.98
CA THR A 34 -24.42 -1.27 26.64
C THR A 34 -24.60 -2.76 26.88
N LEU A 35 -23.85 -3.60 26.15
CA LEU A 35 -23.83 -5.06 26.36
C LEU A 35 -23.41 -5.43 27.80
N LYS A 36 -24.39 -5.62 28.69
CA LYS A 36 -24.22 -6.18 30.03
C LYS A 36 -25.16 -7.38 30.21
N LYS A 37 -24.56 -8.55 30.45
CA LYS A 37 -25.26 -9.83 30.63
C LYS A 37 -25.80 -9.92 32.06
N LYS A 38 -27.11 -10.13 32.24
CA LYS A 38 -27.70 -10.55 33.53
C LYS A 38 -28.80 -11.59 33.32
N LYS A 39 -29.08 -12.34 34.38
CA LYS A 39 -29.84 -13.59 34.42
C LYS A 39 -31.27 -13.36 34.91
N ASP A 40 -32.13 -14.32 34.55
CA ASP A 40 -33.40 -14.74 35.18
C ASP A 40 -34.64 -13.81 35.04
N LEU A 41 -35.74 -14.40 34.54
CA LEU A 41 -37.11 -13.87 34.57
C LEU A 41 -38.11 -15.04 34.40
N PRO A 42 -39.13 -15.19 35.27
CA PRO A 42 -40.14 -16.25 35.17
C PRO A 42 -41.33 -15.88 34.26
N SER A 43 -42.14 -16.90 33.94
CA SER A 43 -43.21 -16.93 32.95
C SER A 43 -44.36 -15.91 33.12
N LEU A 44 -44.86 -15.38 32.00
CA LEU A 44 -46.19 -14.74 31.91
C LEU A 44 -47.13 -15.54 30.98
N LYS A 45 -48.43 -15.56 31.30
CA LYS A 45 -49.46 -16.32 30.57
C LYS A 45 -49.91 -15.62 29.28
N SER A 46 -50.36 -16.40 28.30
CA SER A 46 -50.71 -15.95 26.95
C SER A 46 -51.98 -15.09 26.89
N ARG A 47 -51.97 -14.10 25.99
CA ARG A 47 -53.18 -13.42 25.50
C ARG A 47 -53.14 -13.40 23.97
N ARG A 48 -54.09 -14.07 23.31
CA ARG A 48 -54.22 -14.03 21.85
C ARG A 48 -54.72 -12.66 21.41
N THR A 49 -53.98 -12.01 20.53
CA THR A 49 -54.47 -10.91 19.67
C THR A 49 -54.15 -11.26 18.22
N SER A 50 -55.01 -10.81 17.30
CA SER A 50 -54.95 -11.17 15.88
C SER A 50 -53.67 -10.66 15.22
N VAL A 51 -52.87 -11.57 14.69
CA VAL A 51 -51.67 -11.24 13.91
C VAL A 51 -52.11 -10.69 12.56
N ARG A 52 -51.86 -9.39 12.31
CA ARG A 52 -51.72 -8.87 10.95
C ARG A 52 -50.37 -9.36 10.42
N GLU A 53 -50.32 -9.82 9.18
CA GLU A 53 -49.08 -10.30 8.58
C GLU A 53 -48.04 -9.18 8.55
N ALA A 54 -46.93 -9.38 9.26
CA ALA A 54 -45.83 -8.42 9.30
C ALA A 54 -44.95 -8.62 8.06
N VAL A 55 -44.84 -7.59 7.23
CA VAL A 55 -43.88 -7.56 6.12
C VAL A 55 -42.49 -7.25 6.72
N TYR A 56 -41.66 -8.27 6.87
CA TYR A 56 -40.31 -8.14 7.42
C TYR A 56 -39.36 -7.48 6.42
N THR A 57 -38.87 -6.28 6.73
CA THR A 57 -37.82 -5.61 5.95
C THR A 57 -36.48 -5.76 6.67
N ALA A 58 -35.55 -6.51 6.09
CA ALA A 58 -34.23 -6.73 6.69
C ALA A 58 -33.30 -5.52 6.47
N LEU A 59 -32.80 -4.93 7.56
CA LEU A 59 -31.80 -3.86 7.50
C LEU A 59 -30.39 -4.44 7.35
N TYR A 60 -29.66 -4.03 6.31
CA TYR A 60 -28.28 -4.47 6.08
C TYR A 60 -27.25 -3.41 6.49
N LEU A 61 -26.42 -3.76 7.48
CA LEU A 61 -25.32 -2.93 8.01
C LEU A 61 -23.97 -3.52 7.54
N PRO A 62 -23.37 -3.03 6.44
CA PRO A 62 -22.07 -3.50 5.98
C PRO A 62 -20.97 -3.09 6.96
N CYS A 63 -20.43 -4.06 7.69
CA CYS A 63 -19.38 -3.84 8.67
C CYS A 63 -18.09 -4.55 8.23
N TYR A 64 -17.13 -3.78 7.71
CA TYR A 64 -15.82 -4.26 7.26
C TYR A 64 -14.67 -3.68 8.10
N THR A 65 -14.95 -3.43 9.37
CA THR A 65 -14.12 -2.64 10.28
C THR A 65 -13.82 -3.40 11.58
N TRP A 66 -12.72 -3.06 12.25
CA TRP A 66 -12.34 -3.60 13.54
C TRP A 66 -13.05 -2.87 14.68
N ILE A 67 -13.80 -3.61 15.50
CA ILE A 67 -14.44 -3.05 16.70
C ILE A 67 -13.55 -3.33 17.92
N CYS A 68 -13.08 -2.26 18.56
CA CYS A 68 -12.37 -2.30 19.83
C CYS A 68 -13.38 -2.06 20.99
N PRO A 69 -13.25 -2.74 22.15
CA PRO A 69 -14.03 -2.41 23.33
C PRO A 69 -13.90 -0.93 23.72
N THR A 70 -15.01 -0.25 24.02
CA THR A 70 -15.05 1.21 24.25
C THR A 70 -14.09 1.69 25.36
N HIS A 71 -13.89 0.88 26.40
CA HIS A 71 -12.96 1.17 27.49
C HIS A 71 -11.46 1.13 27.10
N LEU A 72 -11.14 0.64 25.90
CA LEU A 72 -9.80 0.62 25.31
C LEU A 72 -9.64 1.66 24.19
N ALA A 73 -10.71 2.36 23.81
CA ALA A 73 -10.65 3.43 22.81
C ALA A 73 -10.24 4.74 23.49
N ARG A 74 -9.13 5.37 23.04
CA ARG A 74 -8.61 6.62 23.62
C ARG A 74 -9.63 7.78 23.56
N SER A 75 -10.50 7.79 22.54
CA SER A 75 -11.57 8.77 22.40
C SER A 75 -12.79 8.52 23.30
N GLY A 76 -12.95 7.31 23.85
CA GLY A 76 -14.15 6.88 24.57
C GLY A 76 -15.43 6.78 23.72
N GLN A 77 -15.39 7.19 22.44
CA GLN A 77 -16.56 7.26 21.58
C GLN A 77 -16.98 5.87 21.05
N PRO A 78 -18.29 5.60 20.92
CA PRO A 78 -18.80 4.40 20.25
C PRO A 78 -18.45 4.42 18.75
N ARG A 79 -18.41 3.25 18.11
CA ARG A 79 -18.26 3.16 16.66
C ARG A 79 -19.62 3.32 15.99
N ILE A 80 -19.76 4.33 15.14
CA ILE A 80 -20.93 4.54 14.30
C ILE A 80 -20.86 3.54 13.12
N LEU A 81 -22.01 2.96 12.75
CA LEU A 81 -22.15 2.07 11.59
C LEU A 81 -23.38 2.51 10.81
N PHE A 82 -23.19 2.77 9.52
CA PHE A 82 -24.26 3.19 8.61
C PHE A 82 -24.84 1.98 7.86
N PRO A 83 -26.13 2.01 7.49
CA PRO A 83 -26.70 1.03 6.59
C PRO A 83 -26.25 1.25 5.14
N ASN A 84 -26.44 0.25 4.27
CA ASN A 84 -25.98 0.31 2.88
C ASN A 84 -26.82 1.23 1.95
N GLN A 85 -27.62 2.16 2.49
CA GLN A 85 -28.24 3.20 1.67
C GLN A 85 -27.23 4.34 1.43
N MET A 86 -27.18 4.81 0.20
CA MET A 86 -26.32 5.93 -0.21
C MET A 86 -27.18 7.19 -0.29
N TYR A 87 -26.64 8.30 0.23
CA TYR A 87 -27.26 9.63 0.18
C TYR A 87 -26.18 10.64 -0.20
N LEU A 88 -26.52 11.64 -1.00
CA LEU A 88 -25.71 12.85 -1.06
C LEU A 88 -25.94 13.71 0.19
N PRO A 89 -25.02 14.61 0.59
CA PRO A 89 -25.17 15.44 1.79
C PRO A 89 -26.44 16.33 1.80
N ASN A 90 -27.00 16.65 0.64
CA ASN A 90 -28.25 17.41 0.48
C ASN A 90 -29.51 16.53 0.48
N GLU A 91 -29.37 15.20 0.45
CA GLU A 91 -30.47 14.23 0.42
C GLU A 91 -30.62 13.46 1.75
N ALA A 92 -29.55 13.42 2.55
CA ALA A 92 -29.53 12.71 3.82
C ALA A 92 -30.44 13.38 4.87
N PRO A 93 -31.25 12.61 5.62
CA PRO A 93 -31.97 13.11 6.79
C PRO A 93 -31.02 13.78 7.80
N MET A 94 -31.44 14.90 8.40
CA MET A 94 -30.63 15.68 9.36
C MET A 94 -30.00 14.84 10.48
N ALA A 95 -30.70 13.82 10.98
CA ALA A 95 -30.18 12.93 12.02
C ALA A 95 -29.02 12.04 11.54
N LEU A 96 -28.97 11.68 10.25
CA LEU A 96 -27.82 10.99 9.65
C LEU A 96 -26.67 11.96 9.35
N LEU A 97 -26.97 13.21 8.97
CA LEU A 97 -25.93 14.23 8.77
C LEU A 97 -25.11 14.48 10.04
N GLN A 98 -25.76 14.65 11.19
CA GLN A 98 -25.04 14.79 12.47
C GLN A 98 -24.12 13.59 12.76
N LEU A 99 -24.62 12.37 12.56
CA LEU A 99 -23.82 11.15 12.76
C LEU A 99 -22.65 11.04 11.76
N CYS A 100 -22.81 11.53 10.54
CA CYS A 100 -21.73 11.63 9.55
C CYS A 100 -20.67 12.65 9.98
N GLU A 101 -21.07 13.82 10.46
CA GLU A 101 -20.15 14.84 10.99
C GLU A 101 -19.38 14.32 12.22
N ASP A 102 -20.07 13.67 13.15
CA ASP A 102 -19.47 13.06 14.34
C ASP A 102 -18.44 11.97 13.97
N ASP A 103 -18.76 11.10 12.99
CA ASP A 103 -17.80 10.08 12.52
C ASP A 103 -16.62 10.71 11.77
N LEU A 104 -16.84 11.74 10.94
CA LEU A 104 -15.79 12.46 10.23
C LEU A 104 -14.82 13.15 11.20
N LEU A 105 -15.32 13.80 12.26
CA LEU A 105 -14.50 14.38 13.32
C LEU A 105 -13.70 13.32 14.07
N ALA A 106 -14.31 12.18 14.38
CA ALA A 106 -13.63 11.05 15.04
C ALA A 106 -12.55 10.40 14.14
N VAL A 107 -12.71 10.47 12.81
CA VAL A 107 -11.79 9.94 11.80
C VAL A 107 -10.66 10.94 11.47
N GLY A 108 -10.91 12.25 11.49
CA GLY A 108 -9.87 13.27 11.31
C GLY A 108 -8.99 13.46 12.54
N GLY A 109 -9.56 13.34 13.75
CA GLY A 109 -8.84 13.57 15.00
C GLY A 109 -8.46 15.04 15.23
N ASP A 110 -7.45 15.27 16.07
CA ASP A 110 -7.08 16.60 16.60
C ASP A 110 -5.71 17.12 16.11
N GLY A 111 -5.06 16.41 15.19
CA GLY A 111 -3.70 16.70 14.71
C GLY A 111 -2.57 16.35 15.69
N LYS A 112 -2.86 15.90 16.92
CA LYS A 112 -1.89 15.89 18.04
C LYS A 112 -1.59 14.51 18.62
N GLY A 113 -0.37 14.37 19.15
CA GLY A 113 0.09 13.18 19.87
C GLY A 113 0.32 11.94 19.01
N LYS A 114 1.00 10.95 19.63
CA LYS A 114 1.35 9.68 18.98
C LYS A 114 0.13 8.82 18.69
N ARG A 115 0.02 8.36 17.44
CA ARG A 115 -1.04 7.46 17.01
C ARG A 115 -0.80 6.04 17.54
N VAL A 116 -1.88 5.33 17.89
CA VAL A 116 -1.83 3.96 18.44
C VAL A 116 -2.64 2.97 17.60
N HIS A 117 -2.20 1.71 17.55
CA HIS A 117 -2.74 0.67 16.65
C HIS A 117 -4.25 0.34 16.76
N GLY A 118 -4.99 0.91 17.72
CA GLY A 118 -6.44 0.78 17.84
C GLY A 118 -7.23 1.93 17.18
N GLU A 119 -6.56 3.01 16.79
CA GLU A 119 -7.20 4.23 16.26
C GLU A 119 -7.54 4.11 14.77
N ARG A 120 -8.55 4.88 14.34
CA ARG A 120 -8.97 5.07 12.95
C ARG A 120 -8.77 6.55 12.56
N ILE A 121 -7.65 7.14 12.98
CA ILE A 121 -7.35 8.57 12.75
C ILE A 121 -6.52 8.70 11.46
N TYR A 122 -7.06 9.39 10.45
CA TYR A 122 -6.42 9.70 9.18
C TYR A 122 -6.04 11.18 9.18
N ASP A 123 -4.74 11.43 9.00
CA ASP A 123 -4.14 12.75 9.16
C ASP A 123 -2.82 12.76 8.38
N TYR A 124 -2.28 13.93 8.07
CA TYR A 124 -1.20 14.11 7.11
C TYR A 124 0.12 14.53 7.76
N ASP A 125 1.22 14.05 7.18
CA ASP A 125 2.56 14.53 7.51
C ASP A 125 3.49 14.54 6.27
N VAL A 126 4.64 15.19 6.42
CA VAL A 126 5.75 15.15 5.46
C VAL A 126 6.64 13.92 5.71
N TYR A 127 7.47 13.56 4.75
CA TYR A 127 8.47 12.51 4.95
C TYR A 127 9.67 13.09 5.70
N ASN A 128 9.58 13.10 7.02
CA ASN A 128 10.58 13.61 7.97
C ASN A 128 11.24 12.49 8.80
N GLU A 129 10.81 11.23 8.62
CA GLU A 129 11.17 10.04 9.39
C GLU A 129 12.15 9.09 8.68
N LEU A 130 12.56 9.38 7.43
CA LEU A 130 13.38 8.50 6.58
C LEU A 130 14.90 8.55 6.88
N ARG A 131 15.30 9.00 8.07
CA ARG A 131 16.68 9.39 8.41
C ARG A 131 17.01 9.07 9.85
N ASN A 132 18.29 8.89 10.15
CA ASN A 132 18.75 8.67 11.52
C ASN A 132 20.12 9.34 11.78
N PRO A 133 20.18 10.68 11.86
CA PRO A 133 21.43 11.40 12.07
C PRO A 133 22.06 11.15 13.45
N GLU A 134 21.30 10.68 14.44
CA GLU A 134 21.84 10.27 15.75
C GLU A 134 22.62 8.95 15.69
N GLU A 135 22.31 8.07 14.72
CA GLU A 135 23.01 6.80 14.52
C GLU A 135 24.23 6.96 13.60
N ASN A 136 24.09 7.69 12.49
CA ASN A 136 25.19 8.04 11.60
C ASN A 136 24.86 9.32 10.81
N GLN A 137 25.82 10.24 10.72
CA GLN A 137 25.73 11.46 9.90
C GLN A 137 25.46 11.16 8.41
N ASP A 138 25.93 10.03 7.87
CA ASP A 138 25.65 9.58 6.50
C ASP A 138 24.17 9.17 6.29
N LEU A 139 23.38 9.07 7.36
CA LEU A 139 21.93 8.80 7.31
C LEU A 139 21.10 10.10 7.37
N THR A 140 21.73 11.27 7.25
CA THR A 140 21.03 12.56 7.04
C THR A 140 20.29 12.57 5.70
N ARG A 141 19.02 13.00 5.68
CA ARG A 141 18.21 13.14 4.46
C ARG A 141 17.37 14.43 4.53
N PRO A 142 17.09 15.10 3.39
CA PRO A 142 16.17 16.23 3.35
C PRO A 142 14.74 15.80 3.71
N ILE A 143 13.93 16.76 4.17
CA ILE A 143 12.47 16.55 4.31
C ILE A 143 11.86 16.52 2.92
N LEU A 144 11.02 15.52 2.62
CA LEU A 144 10.26 15.47 1.38
C LEU A 144 8.81 15.89 1.65
N GLY A 145 8.36 16.95 0.96
CA GLY A 145 7.08 17.62 1.17
C GLY A 145 7.20 18.87 2.04
N GLY A 146 6.24 19.79 1.90
CA GLY A 146 6.18 21.04 2.68
C GLY A 146 7.07 22.17 2.16
N SER A 147 8.12 21.88 1.39
CA SER A 147 9.01 22.87 0.75
C SER A 147 8.84 22.86 -0.77
N GLY A 148 9.04 24.03 -1.40
CA GLY A 148 9.14 24.15 -2.87
C GLY A 148 10.41 23.54 -3.45
N MET A 149 11.47 23.35 -2.64
CA MET A 149 12.72 22.72 -3.07
C MET A 149 12.61 21.19 -3.13
N TYR A 150 11.81 20.60 -2.24
CA TYR A 150 11.58 19.16 -2.15
C TYR A 150 10.06 18.86 -2.13
N PRO A 151 9.34 19.13 -3.24
CA PRO A 151 7.91 18.84 -3.31
C PRO A 151 7.68 17.33 -3.28
N TYR A 152 6.74 16.88 -2.45
CA TYR A 152 6.39 15.47 -2.33
C TYR A 152 4.96 15.30 -1.78
N PRO A 153 4.25 14.20 -2.15
CA PRO A 153 2.99 13.82 -1.52
C PRO A 153 3.11 13.74 0.01
N ARG A 154 1.99 13.93 0.71
CA ARG A 154 1.92 13.70 2.16
C ARG A 154 1.76 12.21 2.45
N ARG A 155 2.28 11.79 3.60
CA ARG A 155 2.08 10.45 4.18
C ARG A 155 1.01 10.48 5.27
N CYS A 156 0.63 9.31 5.77
CA CYS A 156 -0.13 9.19 7.01
C CYS A 156 0.70 9.71 8.20
N LYS A 157 0.09 10.56 9.02
CA LYS A 157 0.68 11.02 10.28
C LYS A 157 0.79 9.88 11.29
N THR A 158 1.93 9.83 11.97
CA THR A 158 2.25 8.81 12.98
C THR A 158 2.50 9.43 14.34
N GLY A 159 3.07 10.64 14.40
CA GLY A 159 3.20 11.43 15.62
C GLY A 159 4.09 10.77 16.68
N ARG A 160 5.04 9.92 16.28
CA ARG A 160 6.12 9.47 17.16
C ARG A 160 6.90 10.69 17.67
N LYS A 161 7.71 10.47 18.69
CA LYS A 161 8.53 11.53 19.28
C LYS A 161 9.53 12.03 18.22
N CYS A 162 9.86 13.32 18.26
CA CYS A 162 10.96 13.84 17.47
C CYS A 162 12.32 13.35 18.01
N ILE A 163 13.32 13.31 17.14
CA ILE A 163 14.70 13.04 17.59
C ILE A 163 15.19 14.17 18.52
N LYS A 164 16.24 13.91 19.31
CA LYS A 164 16.70 14.87 20.33
C LYS A 164 17.47 16.04 19.72
N THR A 165 18.16 15.79 18.61
CA THR A 165 19.00 16.79 17.95
C THR A 165 18.21 17.80 17.11
N ASP A 166 17.00 17.44 16.68
CA ASP A 166 16.19 18.25 15.77
C ASP A 166 14.69 17.92 15.92
N ILE A 167 13.90 18.95 16.25
CA ILE A 167 12.48 18.84 16.56
C ILE A 167 11.58 18.67 15.33
N GLU A 168 12.09 18.88 14.11
CA GLU A 168 11.31 18.70 12.88
C GLU A 168 11.32 17.25 12.39
N LEU A 169 12.19 16.39 12.93
CA LEU A 169 12.43 15.04 12.42
C LEU A 169 11.84 14.00 13.38
N GLU A 170 10.89 13.20 12.88
CA GLU A 170 10.25 12.14 13.65
C GLU A 170 11.18 10.92 13.80
N GLU A 171 11.24 10.31 14.99
CA GLU A 171 12.02 9.09 15.23
C GLU A 171 11.63 7.98 14.21
N PRO A 172 12.62 7.32 13.57
CA PRO A 172 12.36 6.27 12.59
C PRO A 172 11.79 5.01 13.23
N GLU A 173 10.92 4.29 12.52
CA GLU A 173 10.40 2.98 12.92
C GLU A 173 10.83 1.94 11.87
N LEU A 174 11.73 1.05 12.26
CA LEU A 174 12.34 0.04 11.38
C LEU A 174 11.48 -1.22 11.25
N ALA A 175 10.55 -1.47 12.18
CA ALA A 175 9.68 -2.63 12.13
C ALA A 175 8.44 -2.34 11.28
N PHE A 176 8.36 -2.97 10.10
CA PHE A 176 7.31 -2.76 9.10
C PHE A 176 5.88 -2.91 9.65
N ASP A 177 5.68 -3.75 10.67
CA ASP A 177 4.39 -4.02 11.30
C ASP A 177 4.02 -3.04 12.42
N LYS A 178 4.99 -2.26 12.92
CA LYS A 178 4.81 -1.28 14.01
C LYS A 178 4.55 0.14 13.52
N VAL A 179 4.87 0.46 12.27
CA VAL A 179 4.48 1.73 11.65
C VAL A 179 2.96 1.89 11.79
N TYR A 180 2.51 3.03 12.33
CA TYR A 180 1.07 3.27 12.46
C TYR A 180 0.45 3.47 11.08
N VAL A 181 -0.62 2.73 10.85
CA VAL A 181 -1.66 3.02 9.88
C VAL A 181 -3.01 2.91 10.62
N PRO A 182 -4.06 3.62 10.17
CA PRO A 182 -5.40 3.47 10.72
C PRO A 182 -5.82 2.00 10.78
N ARG A 183 -6.51 1.61 11.86
CA ARG A 183 -6.72 0.20 12.23
C ARG A 183 -7.36 -0.66 11.14
N ASP A 184 -8.19 -0.06 10.29
CA ASP A 184 -8.89 -0.75 9.21
C ASP A 184 -8.04 -0.91 7.93
N GLU A 185 -7.04 -0.05 7.71
CA GLU A 185 -6.01 -0.20 6.67
C GLU A 185 -4.95 -1.25 7.03
N ARG A 186 -4.78 -1.53 8.33
CA ARG A 186 -3.77 -2.50 8.79
C ARG A 186 -4.14 -3.91 8.32
N PHE A 187 -3.20 -4.56 7.64
CA PHE A 187 -3.30 -5.98 7.32
C PHE A 187 -3.64 -6.84 8.55
N SER A 188 -4.43 -7.89 8.34
CA SER A 188 -4.68 -8.90 9.37
C SER A 188 -3.39 -9.63 9.75
N ASP A 189 -3.30 -10.10 10.99
CA ASP A 189 -2.12 -10.78 11.52
C ASP A 189 -1.71 -11.99 10.64
N LEU A 190 -2.68 -12.69 10.04
CA LEU A 190 -2.42 -13.73 9.03
C LEU A 190 -1.64 -13.21 7.81
N LYS A 191 -2.01 -12.05 7.25
CA LYS A 191 -1.32 -11.44 6.11
C LYS A 191 0.06 -10.93 6.52
N ILE A 192 0.17 -10.28 7.69
CA ILE A 192 1.45 -9.84 8.28
C ILE A 192 2.41 -11.04 8.42
N ASN A 193 1.93 -12.14 8.99
CA ASN A 193 2.71 -13.38 9.13
C ASN A 193 3.09 -14.00 7.79
N LEU A 194 2.23 -13.95 6.76
CA LEU A 194 2.58 -14.39 5.40
C LEU A 194 3.70 -13.54 4.80
N PHE A 195 3.64 -12.21 4.93
CA PHE A 195 4.71 -11.30 4.48
C PHE A 195 6.01 -11.54 5.25
N MET A 196 5.96 -11.73 6.57
CA MET A 196 7.16 -12.05 7.38
C MET A 196 7.78 -13.39 6.99
N ASN A 197 6.98 -14.44 6.84
CA ASN A 197 7.48 -15.74 6.39
C ASN A 197 8.10 -15.68 4.98
N ALA A 198 7.53 -14.89 4.07
CA ALA A 198 8.12 -14.63 2.75
C ALA A 198 9.43 -13.82 2.87
N GLY A 199 9.47 -12.78 3.69
CA GLY A 199 10.64 -11.93 3.93
C GLY A 199 11.81 -12.70 4.54
N VAL A 200 11.58 -13.44 5.62
CA VAL A 200 12.55 -14.33 6.27
C VAL A 200 13.06 -15.38 5.28
N ARG A 201 12.17 -16.02 4.51
CA ARG A 201 12.56 -17.00 3.50
C ARG A 201 13.45 -16.39 2.42
N SER A 202 13.11 -15.21 1.91
CA SER A 202 13.89 -14.47 0.92
C SER A 202 15.26 -14.06 1.47
N PHE A 203 15.31 -13.55 2.71
CA PHE A 203 16.55 -13.18 3.40
C PHE A 203 17.47 -14.40 3.61
N CYS A 204 16.94 -15.51 4.14
CA CYS A 204 17.71 -16.75 4.30
C CYS A 204 18.21 -17.29 2.96
N THR A 205 17.40 -17.23 1.90
CA THR A 205 17.81 -17.65 0.55
C THR A 205 18.94 -16.76 0.02
N TYR A 206 18.79 -15.44 0.13
CA TYR A 206 19.83 -14.46 -0.23
C TYR A 206 21.13 -14.72 0.54
N PHE A 207 21.06 -14.81 1.87
CA PHE A 207 22.23 -15.03 2.72
C PHE A 207 22.96 -16.34 2.39
N LEU A 208 22.24 -17.44 2.22
CA LEU A 208 22.82 -18.74 1.86
C LEU A 208 23.46 -18.72 0.46
N VAL A 209 22.84 -18.05 -0.51
CA VAL A 209 23.41 -17.91 -1.85
C VAL A 209 24.65 -17.02 -1.83
N CYS A 210 24.62 -15.87 -1.14
CA CYS A 210 25.77 -14.98 -1.00
C CYS A 210 26.95 -15.64 -0.24
N ALA A 211 26.67 -16.41 0.82
CA ALA A 211 27.69 -17.18 1.52
C ALA A 211 28.36 -18.22 0.60
N LYS A 212 27.57 -18.95 -0.20
CA LYS A 212 28.10 -19.87 -1.22
C LYS A 212 28.94 -19.15 -2.28
N VAL A 213 28.49 -18.00 -2.78
CA VAL A 213 29.22 -17.21 -3.78
C VAL A 213 30.59 -16.80 -3.23
N ARG A 214 30.65 -16.27 -1.99
CA ARG A 214 31.92 -15.91 -1.33
C ARG A 214 32.84 -17.12 -1.15
N LEU A 215 32.31 -18.27 -0.73
CA LEU A 215 33.09 -19.50 -0.54
C LEU A 215 33.64 -20.08 -1.87
N LEU A 216 32.83 -20.07 -2.93
CA LEU A 216 33.17 -20.70 -4.22
C LEU A 216 34.04 -19.81 -5.10
N TYR A 217 33.82 -18.49 -5.10
CA TYR A 217 34.45 -17.60 -6.06
C TYR A 217 35.62 -16.78 -5.49
N ARG A 218 35.74 -16.65 -4.16
CA ARG A 218 36.75 -15.86 -3.40
C ARG A 218 36.80 -14.35 -3.71
N ASP A 219 36.63 -13.97 -4.97
CA ASP A 219 36.49 -12.61 -5.45
C ASP A 219 35.08 -12.07 -5.18
N GLN A 220 34.96 -10.74 -5.12
CA GLN A 220 33.68 -10.06 -4.82
C GLN A 220 32.79 -9.85 -6.07
N SER A 221 33.21 -10.32 -7.24
CA SER A 221 32.54 -10.12 -8.53
C SER A 221 32.35 -11.43 -9.30
N PHE A 222 31.42 -11.43 -10.25
CA PHE A 222 31.26 -12.55 -11.19
C PHE A 222 32.19 -12.36 -12.39
N ALA A 223 33.11 -13.30 -12.61
CA ALA A 223 34.03 -13.30 -13.73
C ALA A 223 33.37 -13.69 -15.07
N ARG A 224 32.23 -14.39 -15.04
CA ARG A 224 31.47 -14.79 -16.24
C ARG A 224 29.97 -14.88 -16.00
N ILE A 225 29.18 -14.65 -17.05
CA ILE A 225 27.71 -14.70 -17.02
C ILE A 225 27.18 -16.08 -16.58
N GLU A 226 27.87 -17.19 -16.87
CA GLU A 226 27.44 -18.51 -16.39
C GLU A 226 27.39 -18.60 -14.86
N GLN A 227 28.26 -17.89 -14.15
CA GLN A 227 28.28 -17.88 -12.68
C GLN A 227 26.99 -17.25 -12.12
N ILE A 228 26.45 -16.23 -12.79
CA ILE A 228 25.16 -15.61 -12.45
C ILE A 228 24.01 -16.61 -12.70
N HIS A 229 24.03 -17.33 -13.83
CA HIS A 229 22.98 -18.30 -14.13
C HIS A 229 22.97 -19.51 -13.17
N ARG A 230 24.13 -19.93 -12.65
CA ARG A 230 24.22 -21.00 -11.64
C ARG A 230 23.39 -20.72 -10.39
N LEU A 231 23.20 -19.44 -10.03
CA LEU A 231 22.37 -19.00 -8.89
C LEU A 231 20.90 -19.43 -8.99
N PHE A 232 20.41 -19.76 -10.19
CA PHE A 232 19.03 -20.18 -10.47
C PHE A 232 18.89 -21.68 -10.82
N VAL A 233 19.96 -22.29 -11.34
CA VAL A 233 19.93 -23.65 -11.91
C VAL A 233 20.46 -24.69 -10.93
N ASP A 234 21.60 -24.44 -10.26
CA ASP A 234 22.36 -25.48 -9.58
C ASP A 234 21.64 -26.02 -8.33
N ASN A 235 21.25 -27.29 -8.38
CA ASN A 235 20.75 -28.05 -7.22
C ASN A 235 21.88 -28.72 -6.42
N ASN A 236 23.14 -28.63 -6.89
CA ASN A 236 24.24 -29.57 -6.57
C ASN A 236 24.80 -29.54 -5.12
N PHE A 237 24.15 -28.84 -4.19
CA PHE A 237 24.45 -28.93 -2.77
C PHE A 237 23.17 -29.06 -1.94
N HIS A 238 22.74 -30.31 -1.76
CA HIS A 238 21.91 -30.68 -0.63
C HIS A 238 22.69 -30.38 0.66
N LEU A 239 22.14 -29.50 1.49
CA LEU A 239 22.50 -29.51 2.91
C LEU A 239 21.92 -30.80 3.50
N ASN A 240 22.78 -31.80 3.68
CA ASN A 240 22.41 -33.11 4.24
C ASN A 240 21.77 -32.91 5.63
N GLY A 241 20.44 -32.98 5.69
CA GLY A 241 19.67 -32.74 6.91
C GLY A 241 18.19 -32.38 6.69
N SER A 242 17.83 -31.73 5.58
CA SER A 242 16.41 -31.38 5.32
C SER A 242 15.68 -32.43 4.50
N LYS A 243 14.81 -33.22 5.17
CA LYS A 243 14.00 -34.29 4.53
C LYS A 243 12.77 -33.80 3.75
N ASN A 244 12.55 -32.49 3.61
CA ASN A 244 11.41 -31.92 2.90
C ASN A 244 11.83 -31.37 1.52
N PRO A 245 11.55 -32.07 0.40
CA PRO A 245 11.90 -31.61 -0.95
C PRO A 245 11.08 -30.39 -1.42
N SER A 246 10.01 -30.02 -0.70
CA SER A 246 9.19 -28.85 -1.01
C SER A 246 9.92 -27.54 -0.72
N ARG A 247 10.50 -26.95 -1.77
CA ARG A 247 11.09 -25.59 -1.83
C ARG A 247 12.40 -25.42 -1.05
N SER A 248 13.49 -25.98 -1.60
CA SER A 248 14.85 -25.64 -1.17
C SER A 248 15.08 -24.12 -1.10
N ILE A 249 15.78 -23.66 -0.05
CA ILE A 249 16.26 -22.27 0.13
C ILE A 249 17.68 -22.09 -0.43
N SER A 250 18.17 -23.05 -1.22
CA SER A 250 19.57 -23.15 -1.65
C SER A 250 19.91 -22.37 -2.92
N LYS A 251 18.91 -21.77 -3.59
CA LYS A 251 18.98 -21.08 -4.89
C LYS A 251 17.85 -20.06 -5.03
N PHE A 252 18.00 -19.10 -5.94
CA PHE A 252 16.93 -18.16 -6.29
C PHE A 252 15.88 -18.81 -7.22
N PRO A 253 14.61 -18.33 -7.22
CA PRO A 253 13.65 -18.69 -8.26
C PRO A 253 14.17 -18.23 -9.63
N LYS A 254 13.96 -19.03 -10.67
CA LYS A 254 14.36 -18.67 -12.03
C LYS A 254 13.56 -17.45 -12.51
N PRO A 255 14.20 -16.37 -13.00
CA PRO A 255 13.50 -15.25 -13.61
C PRO A 255 12.76 -15.67 -14.88
N GLY A 256 11.51 -15.20 -15.05
CA GLY A 256 10.68 -15.55 -16.22
C GLY A 256 11.29 -15.18 -17.56
N VAL A 257 12.09 -14.10 -17.63
CA VAL A 257 12.82 -13.71 -18.85
C VAL A 257 13.86 -14.74 -19.31
N LEU A 258 14.25 -15.69 -18.45
CA LEU A 258 15.18 -16.77 -18.79
C LEU A 258 14.45 -18.09 -19.13
N GLU A 259 13.12 -18.09 -19.18
CA GLU A 259 12.31 -19.25 -19.59
C GLU A 259 12.36 -19.42 -21.12
N GLY A 260 12.47 -20.66 -21.58
CA GLY A 260 12.81 -20.96 -22.97
C GLY A 260 14.28 -20.68 -23.29
N ASN A 261 14.63 -19.40 -23.51
CA ASN A 261 15.98 -18.99 -23.92
C ASN A 261 16.73 -18.27 -22.79
N ARG A 262 17.92 -18.77 -22.45
CA ARG A 262 18.80 -18.23 -21.39
C ARG A 262 19.35 -16.84 -21.73
N ASP A 263 19.59 -16.58 -23.00
CA ASP A 263 20.40 -15.46 -23.49
C ASP A 263 19.53 -14.47 -24.30
N VAL A 264 18.21 -14.52 -24.17
CA VAL A 264 17.29 -13.59 -24.87
C VAL A 264 17.44 -12.15 -24.39
N TRP A 265 17.76 -11.96 -23.11
CA TRP A 265 17.82 -10.65 -22.43
C TRP A 265 18.95 -9.74 -22.90
N ILE A 266 19.97 -10.28 -23.58
CA ILE A 266 21.07 -9.48 -24.18
C ILE A 266 20.76 -9.00 -25.61
N THR A 267 19.56 -9.27 -26.14
CA THR A 267 19.21 -8.91 -27.52
C THR A 267 18.49 -7.56 -27.59
N ASP A 268 18.83 -6.73 -28.58
CA ASP A 268 18.15 -5.45 -28.84
C ASP A 268 16.64 -5.61 -29.02
N LYS A 269 16.21 -6.75 -29.59
CA LYS A 269 14.80 -7.11 -29.73
C LYS A 269 14.10 -7.24 -28.39
N GLU A 270 14.73 -7.90 -27.41
CA GLU A 270 14.17 -8.05 -26.06
C GLU A 270 14.25 -6.75 -25.26
N PHE A 271 15.32 -5.97 -25.44
CA PHE A 271 15.41 -4.61 -24.88
C PHE A 271 14.26 -3.71 -25.39
N GLY A 272 14.09 -3.60 -26.70
CA GLY A 272 13.00 -2.84 -27.31
C GLY A 272 11.61 -3.37 -26.94
N ARG A 273 11.44 -4.70 -26.83
CA ARG A 273 10.20 -5.31 -26.33
C ARG A 273 9.94 -4.95 -24.86
N GLN A 274 10.98 -4.86 -24.01
CA GLN A 274 10.82 -4.46 -22.61
C GLN A 274 10.44 -2.98 -22.44
N CYS A 275 10.80 -2.11 -23.38
CA CYS A 275 10.32 -0.72 -23.38
C CYS A 275 8.80 -0.61 -23.63
N LEU A 276 8.16 -1.64 -24.22
CA LEU A 276 6.72 -1.67 -24.55
C LEU A 276 5.91 -2.67 -23.71
N ALA A 277 6.55 -3.71 -23.18
CA ALA A 277 5.93 -4.83 -22.48
C ALA A 277 6.87 -5.45 -21.42
N GLY A 278 7.72 -4.62 -20.80
CA GLY A 278 8.57 -4.96 -19.67
C GLY A 278 7.91 -4.62 -18.33
N LYS A 279 8.71 -4.08 -17.40
CA LYS A 279 8.23 -3.65 -16.06
C LYS A 279 7.89 -2.16 -15.99
N ASP A 280 8.65 -1.33 -16.69
CA ASP A 280 8.38 0.09 -16.85
C ASP A 280 7.83 0.29 -18.26
N LEU A 281 6.58 0.78 -18.33
CA LEU A 281 5.80 0.89 -19.56
C LEU A 281 5.46 2.35 -19.90
N VAL A 282 5.93 3.31 -19.10
CA VAL A 282 5.50 4.72 -19.18
C VAL A 282 6.60 5.69 -19.61
N ALA A 283 7.84 5.20 -19.74
CA ALA A 283 9.01 6.02 -20.02
C ALA A 283 9.34 6.21 -21.52
N ILE A 284 8.89 5.31 -22.41
CA ILE A 284 9.13 5.43 -23.86
C ILE A 284 8.22 6.50 -24.47
N GLN A 285 8.78 7.35 -25.35
CA GLN A 285 8.06 8.45 -26.00
C GLN A 285 8.38 8.49 -27.49
N ARG A 286 7.43 8.97 -28.32
CA ARG A 286 7.71 9.27 -29.74
C ARG A 286 8.74 10.40 -29.79
N LEU A 287 9.77 10.26 -30.62
CA LEU A 287 10.71 11.34 -30.88
C LEU A 287 9.98 12.48 -31.62
N GLN A 288 10.22 13.72 -31.22
CA GLN A 288 9.58 14.90 -31.83
C GLN A 288 10.54 15.60 -32.81
N ASP A 289 11.79 15.79 -32.40
CA ASP A 289 12.83 16.52 -33.12
C ASP A 289 14.13 15.70 -33.16
N PHE A 290 14.94 15.88 -34.21
CA PHE A 290 16.23 15.23 -34.37
C PHE A 290 17.30 16.24 -34.84
N PRO A 291 18.51 16.27 -34.24
CA PRO A 291 18.93 15.50 -33.06
C PRO A 291 18.18 15.91 -31.78
N PRO A 292 17.98 14.99 -30.81
CA PRO A 292 17.32 15.33 -29.55
C PRO A 292 18.06 16.41 -28.75
N SER A 293 17.33 17.33 -28.11
CA SER A 293 17.89 18.39 -27.25
C SER A 293 17.41 18.30 -25.80
N SER A 294 18.33 18.52 -24.85
CA SER A 294 18.10 18.64 -23.41
C SER A 294 17.42 19.97 -23.05
N LYS A 295 16.60 20.01 -21.98
CA LYS A 295 16.00 21.26 -21.46
C LYS A 295 16.77 21.86 -20.28
N LEU A 296 17.67 21.09 -19.68
CA LEU A 296 18.66 21.58 -18.70
C LEU A 296 19.43 22.82 -19.17
N ASP A 297 19.81 23.65 -18.20
CA ASP A 297 20.63 24.86 -18.40
C ASP A 297 22.03 24.51 -18.92
N SER A 298 22.34 24.98 -20.14
CA SER A 298 23.62 24.78 -20.80
C SER A 298 24.79 25.48 -20.12
N HIS A 299 24.55 26.52 -19.30
CA HIS A 299 25.60 27.17 -18.52
C HIS A 299 26.09 26.31 -17.35
N ILE A 300 25.23 25.40 -16.86
CA ILE A 300 25.56 24.47 -15.76
C ILE A 300 26.08 23.14 -16.32
N TYR A 301 25.43 22.60 -17.36
CA TYR A 301 25.65 21.24 -17.84
C TYR A 301 26.35 21.13 -19.20
N GLY A 302 26.72 22.25 -19.83
CA GLY A 302 27.35 22.28 -21.15
C GLY A 302 26.35 22.08 -22.30
N GLU A 303 26.81 21.52 -23.41
CA GLU A 303 26.01 21.44 -24.64
C GLU A 303 24.73 20.60 -24.47
N SER A 304 23.60 21.19 -24.87
CA SER A 304 22.26 20.61 -24.73
C SER A 304 21.86 19.70 -25.89
N ILE A 305 22.50 19.84 -27.06
CA ILE A 305 22.21 19.06 -28.26
C ILE A 305 22.85 17.67 -28.16
N SER A 306 22.16 16.64 -28.63
CA SER A 306 22.71 15.28 -28.71
C SER A 306 23.79 15.17 -29.78
N SER A 307 24.87 14.44 -29.46
CA SER A 307 25.94 14.10 -30.41
C SER A 307 25.57 12.99 -31.41
N ILE A 308 24.37 12.38 -31.30
CA ILE A 308 23.89 11.35 -32.23
C ILE A 308 23.57 12.01 -33.57
N THR A 309 24.25 11.58 -34.63
CA THR A 309 24.09 12.12 -35.99
C THR A 309 23.13 11.26 -36.82
N ALA A 310 22.67 11.79 -37.95
CA ALA A 310 21.82 11.03 -38.86
C ALA A 310 22.51 9.77 -39.41
N HIS A 311 23.82 9.86 -39.67
CA HIS A 311 24.64 8.78 -40.18
C HIS A 311 24.69 7.57 -39.23
N ASP A 312 24.64 7.80 -37.92
CA ASP A 312 24.69 6.74 -36.90
C ASP A 312 23.42 5.87 -36.91
N LEU A 313 22.28 6.43 -37.32
CA LEU A 313 21.00 5.73 -37.35
C LEU A 313 20.69 5.09 -38.70
N THR A 314 21.14 5.65 -39.82
CA THR A 314 20.85 5.19 -41.19
C THR A 314 20.93 3.66 -41.38
N PRO A 315 21.95 2.93 -40.87
CA PRO A 315 22.04 1.48 -41.03
C PRO A 315 20.86 0.71 -40.39
N SER A 316 20.23 1.27 -39.36
CA SER A 316 19.12 0.65 -38.61
C SER A 316 17.73 1.04 -39.11
N LEU A 317 17.61 2.07 -39.96
CA LEU A 317 16.33 2.59 -40.46
C LEU A 317 15.73 1.82 -41.65
N GLN A 318 16.35 0.70 -42.06
CA GLN A 318 15.85 -0.19 -43.12
C GLN A 318 15.57 0.52 -44.46
N GLY A 319 16.35 1.58 -44.76
CA GLY A 319 16.24 2.37 -46.00
C GLY A 319 15.32 3.59 -45.92
N VAL A 320 14.70 3.86 -44.76
CA VAL A 320 13.85 5.03 -44.51
C VAL A 320 14.71 6.21 -44.03
N SER A 321 14.42 7.45 -44.46
CA SER A 321 15.12 8.64 -43.93
C SER A 321 14.64 8.98 -42.50
N ILE A 322 15.39 9.80 -41.76
CA ILE A 322 14.96 10.22 -40.41
C ILE A 322 13.68 11.05 -40.48
N GLU A 323 13.58 11.95 -41.45
CA GLU A 323 12.43 12.82 -41.67
C GLU A 323 11.18 11.98 -41.97
N GLU A 324 11.30 10.98 -42.85
CA GLU A 324 10.20 10.06 -43.15
C GLU A 324 9.84 9.19 -41.94
N ALA A 325 10.83 8.68 -41.21
CA ALA A 325 10.61 7.87 -40.01
C ALA A 325 9.96 8.66 -38.86
N MET A 326 10.30 9.94 -38.68
CA MET A 326 9.60 10.85 -37.76
C MET A 326 8.16 11.10 -38.23
N HIS A 327 7.96 11.46 -39.50
CA HIS A 327 6.64 11.73 -40.07
C HIS A 327 5.70 10.52 -39.96
N ARG A 328 6.23 9.31 -40.15
CA ARG A 328 5.49 8.04 -40.03
C ARG A 328 5.35 7.52 -38.59
N ASN A 329 5.82 8.26 -37.58
CA ASN A 329 5.78 7.87 -36.17
C ASN A 329 6.51 6.56 -35.85
N LEU A 330 7.66 6.33 -36.51
CA LEU A 330 8.49 5.14 -36.36
C LEU A 330 9.69 5.33 -35.42
N LEU A 331 10.03 6.58 -35.07
CA LEU A 331 11.11 6.91 -34.15
C LEU A 331 10.63 7.19 -32.73
N TYR A 332 11.30 6.56 -31.76
CA TYR A 332 11.00 6.61 -30.34
C TYR A 332 12.28 6.80 -29.54
N THR A 333 12.16 7.36 -28.33
CA THR A 333 13.25 7.58 -27.40
C THR A 333 12.86 7.10 -26.00
N LEU A 334 13.85 6.67 -25.22
CA LEU A 334 13.76 6.38 -23.79
C LEU A 334 14.67 7.39 -23.07
N ALA A 335 14.18 8.62 -22.90
CA ALA A 335 14.98 9.75 -22.45
C ALA A 335 14.99 9.88 -20.91
N ILE A 336 16.13 9.57 -20.30
CA ILE A 336 16.39 9.82 -18.86
C ILE A 336 17.01 11.22 -18.64
N ARG A 337 17.61 11.82 -19.68
CA ARG A 337 18.08 13.22 -19.70
C ARG A 337 16.89 14.13 -20.00
N GLN A 338 16.49 14.95 -19.04
CA GLN A 338 15.46 16.01 -19.18
C GLN A 338 16.08 17.35 -18.85
#